data_AF-A0A2E8H8K1-F1
#
_entry.id   AF-A0A2E8H8K1-F1
#
_cell.length_a   1.000
_cell.length_b   1.000
_cell.length_c   1.000
_cell.angle_alpha   90.00
_cell.angle_beta   90.00
_cell.angle_gamma   90.00
#
_symmetry.space_group_name_H-M   'P 1'
#
loop_
_entity.id
_entity.type
_entity.pdbx_description
1 polymer ?
#
loop_
_entity_poly.entity_id
_entity_poly.type
_entity_poly.pdbx_seq_one_letter_code
_entity_poly.pdbx_strand_id
1 'polypeptide(L)'
;MKGRLRKMGLRRRGEAEDSRPAADSPDPPKKKKKKKKVAAAKKAPPASPSAPGDGSEGWQDGDRPPEHESTGPKALREIADEDLEKLLEAHREWIASKSAAGTRAELTKTNLREAYLQGAQLRGADLRETNLQKEELQNADLFLADLRDADMLEAMLQKANLKRAKLKGASLISARLEEADLSEANLEGADMREADLREATLESTCLTRANLRGANMFMVEATGLQMQQAQLQGADLKGANLAEADLQGARLTGAKLQGAELMDTNLKGADLLDVEGLTESQLDEAETDDTTIRPLEFH
;
A
#
# COMPACT_ATOMS: atom_id res chain seq x y z
N MET A 1 41.84 -34.75 31.45
CA MET A 1 40.69 -35.57 31.89
C MET A 1 39.98 -36.10 30.65
N LYS A 2 39.80 -37.42 30.56
CA LYS A 2 39.10 -38.14 29.48
C LYS A 2 37.60 -38.25 29.82
N GLY A 3 36.73 -38.14 28.83
CA GLY A 3 35.33 -38.60 28.83
C GLY A 3 34.84 -38.55 27.39
N ARG A 4 34.64 -39.60 26.59
CA ARG A 4 34.01 -40.94 26.67
C ARG A 4 32.47 -40.90 26.69
N LEU A 5 31.89 -41.53 25.63
CA LEU A 5 30.61 -42.27 25.53
C LEU A 5 29.37 -41.41 25.17
N ARG A 6 28.42 -41.81 24.30
CA ARG A 6 28.07 -43.09 23.64
C ARG A 6 27.15 -42.84 22.43
N LYS A 7 27.26 -43.67 21.38
CA LYS A 7 26.23 -43.94 20.35
C LYS A 7 25.34 -45.12 20.78
N MET A 8 24.06 -45.09 20.41
CA MET A 8 23.08 -46.19 20.25
C MET A 8 22.01 -45.60 19.28
N GLY A 9 21.63 -46.15 18.12
CA GLY A 9 21.27 -47.53 17.76
C GLY A 9 19.82 -47.79 18.20
N LEU A 10 18.86 -48.31 17.43
CA LEU A 10 18.70 -48.82 16.06
C LEU A 10 17.20 -49.24 15.92
N ARG A 11 16.69 -49.47 14.69
CA ARG A 11 15.48 -50.26 14.26
C ARG A 11 14.16 -49.48 14.10
N ARG A 12 13.50 -49.38 12.91
CA ARG A 12 13.00 -50.31 11.86
C ARG A 12 11.70 -51.06 12.22
N ARG A 13 10.58 -50.80 11.49
CA ARG A 13 9.78 -51.71 10.60
C ARG A 13 8.26 -51.47 10.61
N GLY A 14 7.65 -51.68 9.42
CA GLY A 14 6.28 -52.17 9.16
C GLY A 14 5.35 -51.09 8.56
N GLU A 15 4.97 -51.08 7.26
CA GLU A 15 4.03 -51.98 6.52
C GLU A 15 2.60 -51.99 7.14
N ALA A 16 1.46 -51.94 6.45
CA ALA A 16 1.05 -51.87 5.04
C ALA A 16 -0.48 -51.52 4.96
N GLU A 17 -0.91 -51.05 3.78
CA GLU A 17 -2.20 -51.23 3.05
C GLU A 17 -3.57 -51.46 3.75
N ASP A 18 -4.60 -50.69 3.35
CA ASP A 18 -5.87 -51.13 2.67
C ASP A 18 -6.87 -49.93 2.56
N SER A 19 -7.23 -49.39 1.40
CA SER A 19 -8.28 -49.80 0.43
C SER A 19 -9.77 -49.50 0.76
N ARG A 20 -10.23 -48.28 0.38
CA ARG A 20 -11.54 -47.92 -0.30
C ARG A 20 -12.91 -48.15 0.43
N PRO A 21 -14.07 -47.72 -0.12
CA PRO A 21 -14.52 -46.35 -0.47
C PRO A 21 -16.02 -46.02 -0.08
N ALA A 22 -16.47 -44.80 -0.42
CA ALA A 22 -17.83 -44.37 -0.83
C ALA A 22 -18.96 -44.08 0.20
N ALA A 23 -19.49 -42.84 0.14
CA ALA A 23 -20.90 -42.39 0.27
C ALA A 23 -20.89 -40.85 0.11
N ASP A 24 -21.22 -40.24 -1.02
CA ASP A 24 -22.50 -40.07 -1.74
C ASP A 24 -23.64 -39.42 -0.92
N SER A 25 -24.10 -38.28 -1.48
CA SER A 25 -25.39 -37.57 -1.32
C SER A 25 -25.59 -36.56 -0.16
N PRO A 26 -26.45 -35.52 -0.32
CA PRO A 26 -26.84 -34.77 -1.52
C PRO A 26 -26.94 -33.23 -1.34
N ASP A 27 -26.91 -32.49 -2.47
CA ASP A 27 -27.19 -31.05 -2.60
C ASP A 27 -28.66 -30.66 -2.28
N PRO A 28 -28.91 -29.52 -1.60
CA PRO A 28 -30.24 -28.91 -1.50
C PRO A 28 -30.51 -27.85 -2.61
N PRO A 29 -31.79 -27.43 -2.82
CA PRO A 29 -32.36 -27.30 -4.16
C PRO A 29 -32.34 -25.90 -4.80
N LYS A 30 -32.38 -25.92 -6.14
CA LYS A 30 -32.54 -24.79 -7.08
C LYS A 30 -33.76 -23.91 -6.76
N LYS A 31 -33.55 -22.62 -6.49
CA LYS A 31 -34.63 -21.62 -6.40
C LYS A 31 -35.11 -21.17 -7.79
N LYS A 32 -36.42 -21.26 -8.00
CA LYS A 32 -37.15 -20.94 -9.23
C LYS A 32 -37.15 -19.43 -9.53
N LYS A 33 -36.85 -19.09 -10.79
CA LYS A 33 -37.05 -17.76 -11.39
C LYS A 33 -38.52 -17.34 -11.28
N LYS A 34 -38.79 -16.16 -10.70
CA LYS A 34 -40.07 -15.44 -10.87
C LYS A 34 -39.83 -14.25 -11.80
N LYS A 35 -40.39 -14.34 -13.00
CA LYS A 35 -40.59 -13.21 -13.93
C LYS A 35 -41.58 -12.22 -13.29
N LYS A 36 -41.23 -10.93 -13.21
CA LYS A 36 -42.23 -9.86 -13.07
C LYS A 36 -42.22 -9.00 -14.34
N LYS A 37 -43.43 -8.82 -14.87
CA LYS A 37 -43.74 -8.06 -16.08
C LYS A 37 -43.70 -6.56 -15.83
N VAL A 38 -43.25 -5.89 -16.88
CA VAL A 38 -43.36 -4.51 -17.33
C VAL A 38 -44.63 -3.77 -16.89
N ALA A 39 -44.46 -2.48 -16.53
CA ALA A 39 -45.47 -1.44 -16.76
C ALA A 39 -44.76 -0.17 -17.27
N ALA A 40 -45.19 0.28 -18.45
CA ALA A 40 -44.72 1.47 -19.14
C ALA A 40 -45.52 2.70 -18.70
N ALA A 41 -44.88 3.87 -18.63
CA ALA A 41 -45.57 5.15 -18.59
C ALA A 41 -44.75 6.27 -19.27
N LYS A 42 -45.17 6.58 -20.51
CA LYS A 42 -45.34 7.88 -21.18
C LYS A 42 -44.19 8.91 -21.19
N LYS A 43 -43.68 9.14 -22.41
CA LYS A 43 -42.97 10.33 -22.91
C LYS A 43 -43.87 11.58 -22.97
N ALA A 44 -43.25 12.76 -22.82
CA ALA A 44 -43.68 14.05 -23.37
C ALA A 44 -42.45 14.78 -23.99
N PRO A 45 -42.64 15.74 -24.93
CA PRO A 45 -41.75 16.01 -26.08
C PRO A 45 -40.81 17.24 -25.90
N PRO A 46 -39.97 17.60 -26.91
CA PRO A 46 -38.66 18.23 -26.69
C PRO A 46 -38.63 19.76 -26.89
N ALA A 47 -37.56 20.39 -26.42
CA ALA A 47 -37.08 21.68 -26.93
C ALA A 47 -35.60 21.55 -27.34
N SER A 48 -35.26 22.12 -28.50
CA SER A 48 -33.94 22.11 -29.16
C SER A 48 -33.25 23.49 -28.99
N PRO A 49 -32.09 23.76 -29.63
CA PRO A 49 -30.74 23.34 -29.25
C PRO A 49 -29.77 24.55 -29.10
N SER A 50 -28.62 24.40 -28.42
CA SER A 50 -27.44 25.27 -28.60
C SER A 50 -26.15 24.64 -28.07
N ALA A 51 -25.33 24.13 -29.01
CA ALA A 51 -23.87 24.22 -29.19
C ALA A 51 -22.85 23.77 -28.09
N PRO A 52 -21.61 23.38 -28.49
CA PRO A 52 -20.94 22.18 -27.98
C PRO A 52 -19.66 22.43 -27.16
N GLY A 53 -19.19 21.40 -26.46
CA GLY A 53 -17.80 21.25 -26.04
C GLY A 53 -17.64 20.66 -24.65
N ASP A 54 -17.34 19.36 -24.55
CA ASP A 54 -16.09 18.84 -23.99
C ASP A 54 -16.15 17.30 -24.00
N GLY A 55 -15.11 16.69 -24.58
CA GLY A 55 -14.99 15.25 -24.74
C GLY A 55 -14.55 14.63 -23.42
N SER A 56 -15.53 14.20 -22.62
CA SER A 56 -15.30 13.22 -21.55
C SER A 56 -15.63 11.84 -22.08
N GLU A 57 -14.61 11.08 -22.47
CA GLU A 57 -14.76 9.65 -22.72
C GLU A 57 -15.15 8.96 -21.41
N GLY A 58 -16.19 8.13 -21.52
CA GLY A 58 -16.93 7.57 -20.39
C GLY A 58 -16.14 6.49 -19.64
N TRP A 59 -16.04 6.67 -18.33
CA TRP A 59 -15.70 5.61 -17.39
C TRP A 59 -16.78 4.52 -17.45
N GLN A 60 -16.38 3.26 -17.56
CA GLN A 60 -17.32 2.14 -17.44
C GLN A 60 -17.79 2.04 -15.97
N ASP A 61 -19.09 1.78 -15.78
CA ASP A 61 -19.83 1.78 -14.50
C ASP A 61 -19.34 0.77 -13.42
N GLY A 62 -18.15 0.18 -13.58
CA GLY A 62 -17.48 -0.69 -12.61
C GLY A 62 -16.23 -0.09 -11.95
N ASP A 63 -15.69 1.02 -12.47
CA ASP A 63 -14.42 1.63 -12.03
C ASP A 63 -14.60 2.98 -11.33
N ARG A 64 -15.82 3.32 -10.90
CA ARG A 64 -16.03 4.51 -10.05
C ARG A 64 -15.25 4.28 -8.75
N PRO A 65 -14.17 5.05 -8.47
CA PRO A 65 -13.43 4.86 -7.25
C PRO A 65 -14.40 5.07 -6.08
N PRO A 66 -14.26 4.33 -4.98
CA PRO A 66 -14.90 4.75 -3.75
C PRO A 66 -14.45 6.19 -3.53
N GLU A 67 -15.43 7.11 -3.53
CA GLU A 67 -15.23 8.43 -2.98
C GLU A 67 -14.54 8.22 -1.64
N HIS A 68 -13.57 9.08 -1.28
CA HIS A 68 -12.97 9.05 0.04
C HIS A 68 -14.11 9.27 1.03
N GLU A 69 -14.77 8.18 1.44
CA GLU A 69 -15.61 8.12 2.60
C GLU A 69 -14.62 8.36 3.73
N SER A 70 -14.40 9.67 3.99
CA SER A 70 -13.97 10.15 5.28
C SER A 70 -14.74 9.30 6.26
N THR A 71 -14.04 8.36 6.88
CA THR A 71 -14.66 7.50 7.88
C THR A 71 -15.27 8.47 8.86
N GLY A 72 -16.61 8.56 8.89
CA GLY A 72 -17.33 9.57 9.65
C GLY A 72 -16.78 9.63 11.07
N PRO A 73 -16.83 10.80 11.74
CA PRO A 73 -15.89 11.17 12.80
C PRO A 73 -15.73 10.03 13.81
N LYS A 74 -14.63 9.27 13.69
CA LYS A 74 -14.10 8.49 14.80
C LYS A 74 -13.88 9.53 15.91
N ALA A 75 -14.35 9.27 17.13
CA ALA A 75 -14.14 10.19 18.23
C ALA A 75 -12.62 10.32 18.49
N LEU A 76 -12.02 11.39 17.97
CA LEU A 76 -10.61 11.71 18.17
C LEU A 76 -10.46 12.45 19.50
N ARG A 77 -9.34 12.21 20.17
CA ARG A 77 -8.89 12.97 21.32
C ARG A 77 -8.32 14.29 20.84
N GLU A 78 -8.84 15.40 21.32
CA GLU A 78 -8.18 16.70 21.19
C GLU A 78 -7.06 16.83 22.24
N ILE A 79 -5.97 17.47 21.87
CA ILE A 79 -4.85 17.78 22.76
C ILE A 79 -4.52 19.27 22.61
N ALA A 80 -4.34 19.98 23.72
CA ALA A 80 -3.91 21.38 23.67
C ALA A 80 -2.42 21.46 23.35
N ASP A 81 -2.00 22.49 22.61
CA ASP A 81 -0.61 22.69 22.17
C ASP A 81 0.40 22.61 23.33
N GLU A 82 0.06 23.21 24.48
CA GLU A 82 0.93 23.17 25.67
C GLU A 82 1.13 21.76 26.23
N ASP A 83 0.10 20.90 26.15
CA ASP A 83 0.16 19.53 26.64
C ASP A 83 0.83 18.61 25.62
N LEU A 84 0.64 18.89 24.32
CA LEU A 84 1.38 18.24 23.25
C LEU A 84 2.88 18.53 23.38
N GLU A 85 3.27 19.79 23.56
CA GLU A 85 4.68 20.17 23.70
C GLU A 85 5.34 19.51 24.91
N LYS A 86 4.66 19.47 26.07
CA LYS A 86 5.15 18.75 27.27
C LYS A 86 5.34 17.26 26.99
N LEU A 87 4.38 16.65 26.27
CA LEU A 87 4.46 15.23 25.89
C LEU A 87 5.63 14.99 24.94
N LEU A 88 5.84 15.86 23.95
CA LEU A 88 6.96 15.76 23.01
C LEU A 88 8.31 15.96 23.71
N GLU A 89 8.42 16.88 24.67
CA GLU A 89 9.64 17.04 25.46
C GLU A 89 9.94 15.81 26.31
N ALA A 90 8.92 15.25 26.99
CA ALA A 90 9.08 13.99 27.71
C ALA A 90 9.46 12.82 26.79
N HIS A 91 8.99 12.83 25.54
CA HIS A 91 9.38 11.84 24.53
C HIS A 91 10.82 12.01 24.06
N ARG A 92 11.29 13.24 23.87
CA ARG A 92 12.68 13.54 23.53
C ARG A 92 13.63 13.06 24.63
N GLU A 93 13.28 13.27 25.90
CA GLU A 93 14.02 12.72 27.03
C GLU A 93 14.02 11.18 27.03
N TRP A 94 12.87 10.56 26.69
CA TRP A 94 12.76 9.11 26.55
C TRP A 94 13.66 8.53 25.47
N ILE A 95 13.77 9.20 24.32
CA ILE A 95 14.70 8.81 23.25
C ILE A 95 16.15 8.97 23.74
N ALA A 96 16.52 10.14 24.27
CA ALA A 96 17.88 10.47 24.68
C ALA A 96 18.40 9.54 25.79
N SER A 97 17.53 9.20 26.74
CA SER A 97 17.84 8.33 27.88
C SER A 97 17.78 6.84 27.56
N LYS A 98 17.42 6.45 26.33
CA LYS A 98 17.16 5.05 25.95
C LYS A 98 16.14 4.38 26.89
N SER A 99 15.03 5.07 27.13
CA SER A 99 13.92 4.63 27.98
C SER A 99 14.18 4.62 29.49
N ALA A 100 15.24 5.27 29.98
CA ALA A 100 15.52 5.37 31.42
C ALA A 100 14.79 6.54 32.12
N ALA A 101 14.46 7.60 31.40
CA ALA A 101 13.72 8.78 31.85
C ALA A 101 12.73 9.24 30.77
N GLY A 102 11.84 10.19 31.08
CA GLY A 102 10.79 10.64 30.16
C GLY A 102 9.72 9.56 29.87
N THR A 103 8.84 9.85 28.91
CA THR A 103 7.76 8.95 28.50
C THR A 103 7.64 8.89 26.99
N ARG A 104 7.46 7.69 26.44
CA ARG A 104 7.15 7.49 25.01
C ARG A 104 5.90 8.30 24.63
N ALA A 105 5.91 8.94 23.45
CA ALA A 105 4.75 9.64 22.94
C ALA A 105 3.62 8.65 22.62
N GLU A 106 2.53 8.74 23.37
CA GLU A 106 1.31 7.95 23.20
C GLU A 106 0.18 8.88 22.71
N LEU A 107 0.01 8.91 21.39
CA LEU A 107 -0.87 9.83 20.67
C LEU A 107 -1.98 9.08 19.90
N THR A 108 -2.20 7.79 20.18
CA THR A 108 -3.27 6.99 19.55
C THR A 108 -4.61 7.74 19.54
N LYS A 109 -5.29 7.77 18.39
CA LYS A 109 -6.60 8.44 18.18
C LYS A 109 -6.59 9.92 18.54
N THR A 110 -5.46 10.61 18.42
CA THR A 110 -5.38 12.05 18.70
C THR A 110 -5.52 12.85 17.41
N ASN A 111 -6.23 13.98 17.48
CA ASN A 111 -6.24 14.98 16.44
C ASN A 111 -4.96 15.82 16.54
N LEU A 112 -4.10 15.71 15.55
CA LEU A 112 -2.80 16.39 15.47
C LEU A 112 -2.73 17.32 14.25
N ARG A 113 -3.89 17.69 13.71
CA ARG A 113 -3.97 18.70 12.65
C ARG A 113 -3.51 20.04 13.21
N GLU A 114 -2.64 20.73 12.48
CA GLU A 114 -2.06 22.04 12.86
C GLU A 114 -1.11 21.95 14.07
N ALA A 115 -0.53 20.77 14.31
CA ALA A 115 0.41 20.55 15.43
C ALA A 115 1.84 21.05 15.16
N TYR A 116 2.15 21.43 13.91
CA TYR A 116 3.47 21.86 13.42
C TYR A 116 4.61 20.90 13.77
N LEU A 117 4.48 19.64 13.36
CA LEU A 117 5.42 18.56 13.72
C LEU A 117 6.68 18.50 12.83
N GLN A 118 7.11 19.62 12.26
CA GLN A 118 8.26 19.68 11.36
C GLN A 118 9.54 19.32 12.12
N GLY A 119 10.30 18.34 11.63
CA GLY A 119 11.52 17.86 12.30
C GLY A 119 11.28 17.15 13.63
N ALA A 120 10.03 16.83 13.97
CA ALA A 120 9.69 16.23 15.26
C ALA A 120 10.41 14.90 15.48
N GLN A 121 10.87 14.67 16.71
CA GLN A 121 11.53 13.44 17.13
C GLN A 121 10.46 12.48 17.67
N LEU A 122 9.82 11.74 16.76
CA LEU A 122 8.71 10.82 17.03
C LEU A 122 9.14 9.35 16.91
N ARG A 123 10.43 9.08 17.13
CA ARG A 123 11.03 7.75 17.02
C ARG A 123 10.29 6.79 17.93
N GLY A 124 9.69 5.79 17.31
CA GLY A 124 8.93 4.76 17.97
C GLY A 124 7.65 5.29 18.61
N ALA A 125 7.14 6.49 18.34
CA ALA A 125 5.89 6.98 18.91
C ALA A 125 4.69 6.08 18.55
N ASP A 126 3.64 6.09 19.37
CA ASP A 126 2.35 5.48 19.02
C ASP A 126 1.41 6.56 18.46
N LEU A 127 1.22 6.52 17.15
CA LEU A 127 0.43 7.44 16.35
C LEU A 127 -0.73 6.70 15.66
N ARG A 128 -1.18 5.57 16.22
CA ARG A 128 -2.24 4.77 15.60
C ARG A 128 -3.55 5.56 15.51
N GLU A 129 -4.23 5.48 14.38
CA GLU A 129 -5.51 6.16 14.16
C GLU A 129 -5.49 7.68 14.44
N THR A 130 -4.32 8.33 14.36
CA THR A 130 -4.24 9.80 14.48
C THR A 130 -4.77 10.50 13.24
N ASN A 131 -5.19 11.75 13.43
CA ASN A 131 -5.42 12.67 12.31
C ASN A 131 -4.19 13.57 12.15
N LEU A 132 -3.46 13.38 11.06
CA LEU A 132 -2.28 14.12 10.60
C LEU A 132 -2.55 14.75 9.21
N GLN A 133 -3.82 14.98 8.88
CA GLN A 133 -4.19 15.56 7.58
C GLN A 133 -3.53 16.93 7.38
N LYS A 134 -2.84 17.09 6.24
CA LYS A 134 -2.12 18.31 5.85
C LYS A 134 -1.04 18.75 6.84
N GLU A 135 -0.59 17.85 7.72
CA GLU A 135 0.39 18.16 8.75
C GLU A 135 1.79 18.33 8.17
N GLU A 136 2.57 19.26 8.75
CA GLU A 136 3.96 19.51 8.37
C GLU A 136 4.88 18.57 9.15
N LEU A 137 5.34 17.50 8.51
CA LEU A 137 6.22 16.45 9.06
C LEU A 137 7.56 16.37 8.34
N GLN A 138 7.97 17.43 7.64
CA GLN A 138 9.21 17.41 6.86
C GLN A 138 10.39 17.21 7.79
N ASN A 139 11.30 16.30 7.41
CA ASN A 139 12.47 15.90 8.21
C ASN A 139 12.13 15.29 9.58
N ALA A 140 10.88 14.90 9.85
CA ALA A 140 10.52 14.24 11.11
C ALA A 140 11.20 12.87 11.22
N ASP A 141 11.61 12.49 12.44
CA ASP A 141 12.09 11.15 12.74
C ASP A 141 10.92 10.28 13.23
N LEU A 142 10.38 9.46 12.34
CA LEU A 142 9.30 8.50 12.57
C LEU A 142 9.83 7.05 12.56
N PHE A 143 11.14 6.85 12.77
CA PHE A 143 11.75 5.52 12.80
C PHE A 143 11.04 4.62 13.81
N LEU A 144 10.59 3.44 13.39
CA LEU A 144 9.80 2.49 14.22
C LEU A 144 8.46 3.03 14.76
N ALA A 145 7.98 4.19 14.31
CA ALA A 145 6.69 4.72 14.75
C ALA A 145 5.53 3.80 14.32
N ASP A 146 4.47 3.78 15.14
CA ASP A 146 3.26 3.02 14.86
C ASP A 146 2.16 3.98 14.35
N LEU A 147 1.99 4.03 13.03
CA LEU A 147 1.06 4.88 12.27
C LEU A 147 -0.08 4.06 11.65
N ARG A 148 -0.39 2.88 12.20
CA ARG A 148 -1.46 2.02 11.67
C ARG A 148 -2.78 2.78 11.67
N ASP A 149 -3.49 2.71 10.54
CA ASP A 149 -4.76 3.37 10.31
C ASP A 149 -4.75 4.90 10.57
N ALA A 150 -3.57 5.54 10.56
CA ALA A 150 -3.45 7.00 10.66
C ALA A 150 -3.96 7.67 9.36
N ASP A 151 -4.56 8.84 9.52
CA ASP A 151 -5.01 9.67 8.40
C ASP A 151 -3.98 10.76 8.14
N MET A 152 -3.23 10.60 7.04
CA MET A 152 -2.15 11.49 6.59
C MET A 152 -2.47 12.05 5.20
N LEU A 153 -3.75 12.22 4.86
CA LEU A 153 -4.19 12.89 3.63
C LEU A 153 -3.47 14.22 3.46
N GLU A 154 -2.82 14.41 2.32
CA GLU A 154 -2.05 15.62 1.97
C GLU A 154 -0.93 16.00 2.97
N ALA A 155 -0.49 15.08 3.84
CA ALA A 155 0.58 15.34 4.79
C ALA A 155 1.92 15.60 4.07
N MET A 156 2.76 16.47 4.65
CA MET A 156 4.05 16.85 4.09
C MET A 156 5.19 16.13 4.82
N LEU A 157 5.71 15.06 4.23
CA LEU A 157 6.69 14.13 4.82
C LEU A 157 8.02 14.14 4.07
N GLN A 158 8.34 15.22 3.37
CA GLN A 158 9.58 15.30 2.61
C GLN A 158 10.79 15.06 3.51
N LYS A 159 11.68 14.17 3.07
CA LYS A 159 12.89 13.78 3.80
C LYS A 159 12.62 13.23 5.22
N ALA A 160 11.39 12.81 5.52
CA ALA A 160 11.07 12.18 6.79
C ALA A 160 11.70 10.78 6.87
N ASN A 161 12.11 10.38 8.07
CA ASN A 161 12.61 9.04 8.34
C ASN A 161 11.46 8.15 8.83
N LEU A 162 10.88 7.36 7.93
CA LEU A 162 9.83 6.37 8.19
C LEU A 162 10.36 4.94 8.22
N LYS A 163 11.68 4.76 8.28
CA LYS A 163 12.32 3.44 8.25
C LYS A 163 11.76 2.54 9.35
N ARG A 164 11.31 1.34 8.97
CA ARG A 164 10.67 0.34 9.84
C ARG A 164 9.39 0.82 10.54
N ALA A 165 8.76 1.90 10.08
CA ALA A 165 7.48 2.34 10.60
C ALA A 165 6.35 1.37 10.22
N LYS A 166 5.28 1.36 11.03
CA LYS A 166 4.08 0.55 10.78
C LYS A 166 2.96 1.46 10.28
N LEU A 167 2.63 1.37 8.99
CA LEU A 167 1.64 2.20 8.30
C LEU A 167 0.52 1.34 7.67
N LYS A 168 0.33 0.10 8.12
CA LYS A 168 -0.74 -0.78 7.64
C LYS A 168 -2.08 -0.06 7.71
N GLY A 169 -2.80 -0.01 6.58
CA GLY A 169 -4.09 0.65 6.46
C GLY A 169 -4.09 2.18 6.58
N ALA A 170 -2.93 2.83 6.63
CA ALA A 170 -2.86 4.30 6.70
C ALA A 170 -3.36 4.95 5.40
N SER A 171 -3.94 6.14 5.52
CA SER A 171 -4.28 7.00 4.38
C SER A 171 -3.16 8.00 4.14
N LEU A 172 -2.54 7.96 2.97
CA LEU A 172 -1.45 8.80 2.48
C LEU A 172 -1.82 9.44 1.14
N ILE A 173 -3.12 9.60 0.88
CA ILE A 173 -3.63 10.15 -0.37
C ILE A 173 -3.05 11.55 -0.57
N SER A 174 -2.46 11.80 -1.73
CA SER A 174 -1.81 13.06 -2.08
C SER A 174 -0.71 13.51 -1.09
N ALA A 175 -0.19 12.60 -0.25
CA ALA A 175 0.90 12.91 0.67
C ALA A 175 2.21 13.15 -0.08
N ARG A 176 3.05 14.04 0.44
CA ARG A 176 4.34 14.39 -0.15
C ARG A 176 5.47 13.69 0.58
N LEU A 177 5.99 12.61 0.02
CA LEU A 177 7.03 11.72 0.54
C LEU A 177 8.36 11.86 -0.24
N GLU A 178 8.54 12.98 -0.95
CA GLU A 178 9.74 13.27 -1.74
C GLU A 178 11.00 13.06 -0.86
N GLU A 179 11.95 12.24 -1.32
CA GLU A 179 13.19 11.90 -0.60
C GLU A 179 13.00 11.28 0.81
N ALA A 180 11.81 10.77 1.15
CA ALA A 180 11.59 10.09 2.43
C ALA A 180 12.25 8.70 2.48
N ASP A 181 12.72 8.28 3.66
CA ASP A 181 13.23 6.91 3.88
C ASP A 181 12.11 6.05 4.48
N LEU A 182 11.54 5.16 3.67
CA LEU A 182 10.51 4.20 4.04
C LEU A 182 11.07 2.78 4.15
N SER A 183 12.40 2.59 4.14
CA SER A 183 13.02 1.27 4.11
C SER A 183 12.45 0.34 5.20
N GLU A 184 12.18 -0.91 4.85
CA GLU A 184 11.63 -1.92 5.76
C GLU A 184 10.28 -1.51 6.43
N ALA A 185 9.59 -0.47 5.95
CA ALA A 185 8.29 -0.08 6.50
C ALA A 185 7.18 -1.04 6.06
N ASN A 186 6.10 -1.10 6.84
CA ASN A 186 4.93 -1.89 6.50
C ASN A 186 3.75 -0.97 6.15
N LEU A 187 3.44 -0.86 4.86
CA LEU A 187 2.33 -0.13 4.26
C LEU A 187 1.28 -1.08 3.64
N GLU A 188 1.14 -2.31 4.16
CA GLU A 188 0.17 -3.29 3.67
C GLU A 188 -1.24 -2.66 3.64
N GLY A 189 -1.87 -2.66 2.47
CA GLY A 189 -3.21 -2.10 2.28
C GLY A 189 -3.35 -0.60 2.52
N ALA A 190 -2.25 0.17 2.57
CA ALA A 190 -2.31 1.63 2.65
C ALA A 190 -2.92 2.24 1.38
N ASP A 191 -3.59 3.39 1.54
CA ASP A 191 -4.11 4.18 0.42
C ASP A 191 -3.16 5.34 0.13
N MET A 192 -2.43 5.24 -0.97
CA MET A 192 -1.38 6.17 -1.41
C MET A 192 -1.72 6.78 -2.79
N ARG A 193 -3.01 6.87 -3.12
CA ARG A 193 -3.45 7.50 -4.38
C ARG A 193 -2.85 8.89 -4.53
N GLU A 194 -2.29 9.16 -5.70
CA GLU A 194 -1.69 10.46 -6.03
C GLU A 194 -0.57 10.93 -5.07
N ALA A 195 -0.02 10.02 -4.25
CA ALA A 195 1.11 10.34 -3.39
C ALA A 195 2.38 10.64 -4.22
N ASP A 196 3.20 11.57 -3.74
CA ASP A 196 4.45 11.94 -4.38
C ASP A 196 5.63 11.32 -3.63
N LEU A 197 6.19 10.25 -4.18
CA LEU A 197 7.32 9.48 -3.64
C LEU A 197 8.60 9.70 -4.44
N ARG A 198 8.73 10.79 -5.20
CA ARG A 198 9.95 11.05 -5.99
C ARG A 198 11.21 10.89 -5.16
N GLU A 199 12.15 10.10 -5.67
CA GLU A 199 13.47 9.88 -5.06
C GLU A 199 13.39 9.31 -3.62
N ALA A 200 12.26 8.72 -3.22
CA ALA A 200 12.11 8.06 -1.93
C ALA A 200 12.85 6.70 -1.90
N THR A 201 13.28 6.29 -0.71
CA THR A 201 13.87 4.96 -0.48
C THR A 201 12.81 4.00 0.07
N LEU A 202 12.54 2.92 -0.66
CA LEU A 202 11.54 1.89 -0.40
C LEU A 202 12.17 0.49 -0.27
N GLU A 203 13.47 0.38 -0.03
CA GLU A 203 14.18 -0.90 0.10
C GLU A 203 13.47 -1.85 1.08
N SER A 204 13.15 -3.06 0.63
CA SER A 204 12.46 -4.08 1.44
C SER A 204 11.15 -3.62 2.10
N THR A 205 10.46 -2.64 1.51
CA THR A 205 9.19 -2.11 2.02
C THR A 205 8.02 -3.02 1.62
N CYS A 206 7.01 -3.13 2.49
CA CYS A 206 5.79 -3.89 2.20
C CYS A 206 4.64 -2.97 1.77
N LEU A 207 4.28 -3.01 0.49
CA LEU A 207 3.14 -2.35 -0.15
C LEU A 207 2.13 -3.37 -0.70
N THR A 208 2.13 -4.59 -0.18
CA THR A 208 1.17 -5.63 -0.56
C THR A 208 -0.27 -5.10 -0.45
N ARG A 209 -1.04 -5.21 -1.54
CA ARG A 209 -2.42 -4.70 -1.67
C ARG A 209 -2.59 -3.19 -1.44
N ALA A 210 -1.53 -2.40 -1.46
CA ALA A 210 -1.63 -0.95 -1.38
C ALA A 210 -2.27 -0.35 -2.64
N ASN A 211 -2.89 0.81 -2.50
CA ASN A 211 -3.44 1.58 -3.61
C ASN A 211 -2.52 2.76 -3.95
N LEU A 212 -1.80 2.66 -5.06
CA LEU A 212 -0.86 3.66 -5.57
C LEU A 212 -1.31 4.21 -6.92
N ARG A 213 -2.61 4.20 -7.20
CA ARG A 213 -3.15 4.75 -8.46
C ARG A 213 -2.73 6.20 -8.61
N GLY A 214 -2.11 6.52 -9.75
CA GLY A 214 -1.61 7.86 -10.05
C GLY A 214 -0.46 8.35 -9.16
N ALA A 215 0.14 7.49 -8.33
CA ALA A 215 1.27 7.89 -7.50
C ALA A 215 2.49 8.22 -8.37
N ASN A 216 3.28 9.18 -7.91
CA ASN A 216 4.56 9.52 -8.54
C ASN A 216 5.68 8.80 -7.81
N MET A 217 6.25 7.79 -8.44
CA MET A 217 7.35 6.96 -7.96
C MET A 217 8.58 7.11 -8.86
N PHE A 218 8.78 8.29 -9.45
CA PHE A 218 9.92 8.58 -10.30
C PHE A 218 11.24 8.47 -9.49
N MET A 219 12.20 7.72 -10.03
CA MET A 219 13.52 7.49 -9.44
C MET A 219 13.50 6.96 -7.99
N VAL A 220 12.50 6.15 -7.62
CA VAL A 220 12.50 5.49 -6.29
C VAL A 220 13.54 4.38 -6.24
N GLU A 221 14.18 4.23 -5.08
CA GLU A 221 15.06 3.11 -4.77
C GLU A 221 14.25 2.02 -4.06
N ALA A 222 13.89 0.95 -4.76
CA ALA A 222 12.87 -0.01 -4.32
C ALA A 222 13.33 -1.48 -4.46
N THR A 223 14.62 -1.74 -4.23
CA THR A 223 15.15 -3.12 -4.24
C THR A 223 14.43 -3.99 -3.20
N GLY A 224 13.97 -5.17 -3.60
CA GLY A 224 13.25 -6.11 -2.73
C GLY A 224 11.87 -5.64 -2.27
N LEU A 225 11.29 -4.62 -2.92
CA LEU A 225 9.97 -4.07 -2.59
C LEU A 225 8.86 -5.11 -2.78
N GLN A 226 7.94 -5.23 -1.83
CA GLN A 226 6.82 -6.16 -1.92
C GLN A 226 5.54 -5.42 -2.34
N MET A 227 5.02 -5.67 -3.53
CA MET A 227 3.82 -5.01 -4.09
C MET A 227 2.78 -6.02 -4.62
N GLN A 228 2.72 -7.23 -4.05
CA GLN A 228 1.80 -8.24 -4.53
C GLN A 228 0.36 -7.72 -4.46
N GLN A 229 -0.37 -7.87 -5.56
CA GLN A 229 -1.75 -7.39 -5.70
C GLN A 229 -1.94 -5.87 -5.50
N ALA A 230 -0.88 -5.06 -5.59
CA ALA A 230 -0.97 -3.61 -5.51
C ALA A 230 -1.67 -3.00 -6.73
N GLN A 231 -2.28 -1.83 -6.54
CA GLN A 231 -2.93 -1.06 -7.59
C GLN A 231 -2.01 0.09 -8.01
N LEU A 232 -1.47 0.04 -9.23
CA LEU A 232 -0.47 0.98 -9.76
C LEU A 232 -0.94 1.67 -11.04
N GLN A 233 -2.25 1.68 -11.32
CA GLN A 233 -2.76 2.21 -12.58
C GLN A 233 -2.40 3.69 -12.72
N GLY A 234 -1.78 4.05 -13.84
CA GLY A 234 -1.31 5.41 -14.10
C GLY A 234 -0.17 5.90 -13.21
N ALA A 235 0.47 5.04 -12.40
CA ALA A 235 1.62 5.43 -11.60
C ALA A 235 2.83 5.76 -12.48
N ASP A 236 3.63 6.75 -12.06
CA ASP A 236 4.89 7.10 -12.73
C ASP A 236 6.05 6.37 -12.05
N LEU A 237 6.56 5.30 -12.66
CA LEU A 237 7.68 4.49 -12.16
C LEU A 237 8.95 4.70 -13.01
N LYS A 238 9.04 5.81 -13.75
CA LYS A 238 10.20 6.08 -14.60
C LYS A 238 11.49 6.15 -13.77
N GLY A 239 12.51 5.45 -14.24
CA GLY A 239 13.81 5.37 -13.56
C GLY A 239 13.78 4.69 -12.18
N ALA A 240 12.67 4.07 -11.78
CA ALA A 240 12.59 3.35 -10.52
C ALA A 240 13.50 2.11 -10.54
N ASN A 241 14.26 1.91 -9.47
CA ASN A 241 15.00 0.67 -9.25
C ASN A 241 14.08 -0.35 -8.56
N LEU A 242 13.53 -1.29 -9.33
CA LEU A 242 12.63 -2.34 -8.84
C LEU A 242 13.33 -3.70 -8.79
N ALA A 243 14.67 -3.75 -8.78
CA ALA A 243 15.40 -5.01 -8.75
C ALA A 243 14.93 -5.90 -7.58
N GLU A 244 14.72 -7.19 -7.84
CA GLU A 244 14.22 -8.18 -6.86
C GLU A 244 12.83 -7.84 -6.25
N ALA A 245 12.09 -6.86 -6.79
CA ALA A 245 10.76 -6.51 -6.29
C ALA A 245 9.73 -7.58 -6.65
N ASP A 246 8.71 -7.74 -5.80
CA ASP A 246 7.62 -8.68 -6.01
C ASP A 246 6.31 -7.97 -6.36
N LEU A 247 6.03 -7.86 -7.65
CA LEU A 247 4.82 -7.28 -8.23
C LEU A 247 3.80 -8.34 -8.66
N GLN A 248 3.83 -9.54 -8.06
CA GLN A 248 2.91 -10.61 -8.42
C GLN A 248 1.44 -10.17 -8.37
N GLY A 249 0.72 -10.31 -9.48
CA GLY A 249 -0.69 -9.93 -9.56
C GLY A 249 -0.97 -8.42 -9.43
N ALA A 250 0.04 -7.56 -9.50
CA ALA A 250 -0.14 -6.11 -9.45
C ALA A 250 -0.84 -5.60 -10.73
N ARG A 251 -1.59 -4.48 -10.59
CA ARG A 251 -2.30 -3.84 -11.70
C ARG A 251 -1.55 -2.59 -12.15
N LEU A 252 -0.80 -2.68 -13.24
CA LEU A 252 0.02 -1.60 -13.78
C LEU A 252 -0.59 -0.92 -15.02
N THR A 253 -1.90 -1.06 -15.26
CA THR A 253 -2.53 -0.49 -16.46
C THR A 253 -2.22 1.01 -16.62
N GLY A 254 -1.60 1.41 -17.74
CA GLY A 254 -1.23 2.81 -17.99
C GLY A 254 -0.07 3.35 -17.13
N ALA A 255 0.63 2.50 -16.37
CA ALA A 255 1.80 2.91 -15.60
C ALA A 255 2.99 3.22 -16.54
N LYS A 256 3.90 4.10 -16.10
CA LYS A 256 5.06 4.51 -16.89
C LYS A 256 6.32 3.84 -16.36
N LEU A 257 6.96 2.99 -17.17
CA LEU A 257 8.15 2.21 -16.78
C LEU A 257 9.42 2.57 -17.56
N GLN A 258 9.43 3.73 -18.23
CA GLN A 258 10.60 4.14 -19.00
C GLN A 258 11.85 4.24 -18.11
N GLY A 259 12.85 3.41 -18.42
CA GLY A 259 14.12 3.36 -17.70
C GLY A 259 14.06 2.72 -16.31
N ALA A 260 12.94 2.09 -15.92
CA ALA A 260 12.87 1.33 -14.69
C ALA A 260 13.76 0.08 -14.75
N GLU A 261 14.43 -0.27 -13.66
CA GLU A 261 15.25 -1.48 -13.55
C GLU A 261 14.38 -2.63 -13.05
N LEU A 262 14.24 -3.70 -13.85
CA LEU A 262 13.33 -4.82 -13.55
C LEU A 262 14.07 -6.16 -13.34
N MET A 263 15.37 -6.12 -13.07
CA MET A 263 16.19 -7.31 -12.83
C MET A 263 15.60 -8.18 -11.72
N ASP A 264 15.33 -9.45 -12.03
CA ASP A 264 14.74 -10.42 -11.10
C ASP A 264 13.41 -9.95 -10.46
N THR A 265 12.70 -9.02 -11.11
CA THR A 265 11.40 -8.54 -10.65
C THR A 265 10.33 -9.58 -10.94
N ASN A 266 9.54 -9.96 -9.94
CA ASN A 266 8.44 -10.90 -10.12
C ASN A 266 7.18 -10.20 -10.65
N LEU A 267 6.89 -10.38 -11.95
CA LEU A 267 5.72 -9.87 -12.67
C LEU A 267 4.69 -10.96 -13.00
N LYS A 268 4.77 -12.13 -12.37
CA LYS A 268 3.82 -13.23 -12.58
C LYS A 268 2.39 -12.77 -12.29
N GLY A 269 1.49 -12.97 -13.26
CA GLY A 269 0.08 -12.56 -13.14
C GLY A 269 -0.16 -11.04 -13.10
N ALA A 270 0.86 -10.21 -13.30
CA ALA A 270 0.69 -8.76 -13.35
C ALA A 270 -0.07 -8.33 -14.61
N ASP A 271 -0.85 -7.27 -14.49
CA ASP A 271 -1.54 -6.62 -15.61
C ASP A 271 -0.72 -5.44 -16.12
N LEU A 272 -0.05 -5.63 -17.26
CA LEU A 272 0.81 -4.65 -17.92
C LEU A 272 0.13 -3.99 -19.13
N LEU A 273 -1.20 -4.06 -19.27
CA LEU A 273 -1.89 -3.41 -20.39
C LEU A 273 -1.62 -1.90 -20.44
N ASP A 274 -1.39 -1.37 -21.64
CA ASP A 274 -1.15 0.07 -21.87
C ASP A 274 0.00 0.67 -21.05
N VAL A 275 0.92 -0.14 -20.51
CA VAL A 275 2.12 0.36 -19.85
C VAL A 275 2.96 1.15 -20.85
N GLU A 276 3.40 2.35 -20.44
CA GLU A 276 4.18 3.25 -21.28
C GLU A 276 5.70 3.07 -21.05
N GLY A 277 6.46 2.98 -22.14
CA GLY A 277 7.93 3.01 -22.10
C GLY A 277 8.61 1.75 -21.59
N LEU A 278 7.86 0.64 -21.46
CA LEU A 278 8.39 -0.69 -21.24
C LEU A 278 9.12 -1.18 -22.49
N THR A 279 10.22 -1.92 -22.31
CA THR A 279 11.01 -2.49 -23.40
C THR A 279 11.08 -4.01 -23.28
N GLU A 280 11.39 -4.69 -24.38
CA GLU A 280 11.56 -6.15 -24.40
C GLU A 280 12.71 -6.58 -23.48
N SER A 281 13.81 -5.83 -23.45
CA SER A 281 14.95 -6.09 -22.55
C SER A 281 14.55 -6.04 -21.07
N GLN A 282 13.72 -5.06 -20.67
CA GLN A 282 13.22 -4.98 -19.29
C GLN A 282 12.32 -6.19 -18.94
N LEU A 283 11.56 -6.71 -19.90
CA LEU A 283 10.73 -7.90 -19.70
C LEU A 283 11.55 -9.19 -19.65
N ASP A 284 12.63 -9.29 -20.43
CA ASP A 284 13.54 -10.44 -20.44
C ASP A 284 14.31 -10.59 -19.12
N GLU A 285 14.58 -9.48 -18.43
CA GLU A 285 15.22 -9.42 -17.11
C GLU A 285 14.26 -9.73 -15.95
N ALA A 286 12.95 -9.67 -16.21
CA ALA A 286 11.91 -9.89 -15.20
C ALA A 286 11.35 -11.32 -15.24
N GLU A 287 10.86 -11.79 -14.09
CA GLU A 287 10.14 -13.06 -14.04
C GLU A 287 8.67 -12.88 -14.45
N THR A 288 8.27 -13.52 -15.54
CA THR A 288 6.88 -13.53 -16.02
C THR A 288 6.38 -14.96 -16.21
N ASP A 289 5.07 -15.14 -16.32
CA ASP A 289 4.45 -16.43 -16.65
C ASP A 289 3.29 -16.28 -17.65
N ASP A 290 2.58 -17.38 -17.91
CA ASP A 290 1.42 -17.42 -18.81
C ASP A 290 0.21 -16.63 -18.30
N THR A 291 0.24 -16.19 -17.04
CA THR A 291 -0.81 -15.36 -16.44
C THR A 291 -0.47 -13.87 -16.49
N THR A 292 0.77 -13.49 -16.78
CA THR A 292 1.17 -12.10 -16.99
C THR A 292 0.50 -11.53 -18.25
N ILE A 293 -0.29 -10.46 -18.10
CA ILE A 293 -0.96 -9.79 -19.21
C ILE A 293 0.00 -8.77 -19.80
N ARG A 294 0.56 -9.05 -20.98
CA ARG A 294 1.55 -8.19 -21.65
C ARG A 294 0.89 -7.20 -22.62
N PRO A 295 1.49 -6.01 -22.86
CA PRO A 295 1.09 -5.12 -23.95
C PRO A 295 1.07 -5.83 -25.31
N LEU A 296 0.18 -5.38 -26.22
CA LEU A 296 -0.01 -5.97 -27.56
C LEU A 296 1.26 -6.03 -28.41
N GLU A 297 2.21 -5.13 -28.16
CA GLU A 297 3.49 -5.05 -28.88
C GLU A 297 4.49 -6.15 -28.53
N PHE A 298 4.23 -6.94 -27.49
CA PHE A 298 5.10 -8.04 -27.03
C PHE A 298 4.49 -9.45 -27.24
N HIS A 299 3.49 -9.59 -28.12
CA HIS A 299 2.86 -10.86 -28.52
C HIS A 299 3.25 -11.32 -29.92
#